data_AF-A0A3D2LD99-F1
#
_entry.id   AF-A0A3D2LD99-F1
#
_cell.length_a   1.000
_cell.length_b   1.000
_cell.length_c   1.000
_cell.angle_alpha   90.00
_cell.angle_beta   90.00
_cell.angle_gamma   90.00
#
_symmetry.space_group_name_H-M   'P 1'
#
loop_
_entity.id
_entity.type
_entity.pdbx_description
1 polymer ?
#
loop_
_entity_poly.entity_id
_entity_poly.type
_entity_poly.pdbx_seq_one_letter_code
_entity_poly.pdbx_strand_id
1 'polypeptide(L)'
;ARRIYRASHVETTPSVRNQLERWEKAGFGHFPVCMAKTPYSFSSDAKLIGAPEDHVLKLRDVRLSAGAGFVVGICGDIVTMPGLPRQPAAENMHLNTLGQIEGLS
;
A
#
# COMPACT_ATOMS: atom_id res chain seq x y z
N ALA A 1 6.59 -12.33 -1.24
CA ALA A 1 7.87 -11.68 -0.89
C ALA A 1 9.04 -12.19 -1.74
N ARG A 2 9.49 -13.44 -1.60
CA ARG A 2 10.68 -13.99 -2.30
C ARG A 2 10.66 -13.89 -3.84
N ARG A 3 9.58 -14.35 -4.49
CA ARG A 3 9.53 -14.48 -5.97
C ARG A 3 9.43 -13.14 -6.72
N ILE A 4 8.61 -12.22 -6.20
CA ILE A 4 8.33 -10.93 -6.88
C ILE A 4 9.22 -9.82 -6.35
N TYR A 5 9.45 -9.78 -5.04
CA TYR A 5 10.18 -8.68 -4.39
C TYR A 5 11.63 -9.03 -4.07
N ARG A 6 12.09 -10.26 -4.32
CA ARG A 6 13.46 -10.72 -4.00
C ARG A 6 13.88 -10.54 -2.53
N ALA A 7 12.89 -10.45 -1.63
CA ALA A 7 13.12 -10.35 -0.20
C ALA A 7 13.53 -11.71 0.38
N SER A 8 14.52 -11.74 1.26
CA SER A 8 15.02 -12.97 1.91
C SER A 8 13.96 -13.57 2.84
N HIS A 9 13.31 -12.74 3.64
CA HIS A 9 12.24 -13.12 4.56
C HIS A 9 11.29 -11.96 4.86
N VAL A 10 10.20 -12.29 5.56
CA VAL A 10 9.19 -11.34 6.03
C VAL A 10 9.26 -11.28 7.54
N GLU A 11 9.44 -10.09 8.09
CA GLU A 11 9.34 -9.83 9.52
C GLU A 11 7.95 -9.28 9.84
N THR A 12 7.34 -9.76 10.92
CA THR A 12 6.04 -9.26 11.38
C THR A 12 5.92 -9.33 12.88
N THR A 13 4.99 -8.56 13.43
CA THR A 13 4.74 -8.50 14.88
C THR A 13 3.89 -9.70 15.33
N PRO A 14 3.97 -10.12 16.61
CA PRO A 14 3.10 -11.16 17.16
C PRO A 14 1.61 -10.85 17.01
N SER A 15 1.23 -9.56 17.06
CA SER A 15 -0.15 -9.11 16.87
C SER A 15 -0.69 -9.52 15.50
N VAL A 16 0.09 -9.25 14.44
CA VAL A 16 -0.28 -9.61 13.06
C VAL A 16 -0.41 -11.12 12.89
N ARG A 17 0.52 -11.89 13.45
CA ARG A 17 0.46 -13.36 13.42
C ARG A 17 -0.84 -13.88 14.07
N ASN A 18 -1.14 -13.40 15.27
CA ASN A 18 -2.35 -13.79 16.01
C ASN A 18 -3.64 -13.39 15.27
N GLN A 19 -3.60 -12.31 14.50
CA GLN A 19 -4.74 -11.85 13.70
C GLN A 19 -4.95 -12.72 12.45
N LEU A 20 -3.87 -13.09 11.76
CA LEU A 20 -3.92 -14.02 10.64
C LEU A 20 -4.43 -15.40 11.07
N GLU A 21 -3.93 -15.95 12.19
CA GLU A 21 -4.41 -17.23 12.73
C GLU A 21 -5.90 -17.21 13.07
N ARG A 22 -6.41 -16.09 13.58
CA ARG A 22 -7.85 -15.92 13.84
C ARG A 22 -8.66 -15.93 12.54
N TRP A 23 -8.15 -15.30 11.48
CA TRP A 23 -8.83 -15.26 10.19
C TRP A 23 -8.77 -16.59 9.44
N GLU A 24 -7.67 -17.34 9.57
CA GLU A 24 -7.59 -18.71 9.08
C GLU A 24 -8.67 -19.59 9.74
N LYS A 25 -8.80 -19.52 11.07
CA LYS A 25 -9.85 -20.24 11.83
C LYS A 25 -11.26 -19.80 11.48
N ALA A 26 -11.45 -18.53 11.12
CA ALA A 26 -12.74 -17.99 10.68
C ALA A 26 -13.08 -18.31 9.21
N GLY A 27 -12.22 -19.04 8.50
CA GLY A 27 -12.47 -19.47 7.12
C GLY A 27 -11.91 -18.56 6.05
N PHE A 28 -11.21 -17.48 6.39
CA PHE A 28 -10.65 -16.52 5.42
C PHE A 28 -9.23 -16.88 4.94
N GLY A 29 -8.66 -18.02 5.36
CA GLY A 29 -7.28 -18.40 5.01
C GLY A 29 -7.01 -18.65 3.52
N HIS A 30 -8.07 -18.83 2.73
CA HIS A 30 -8.00 -19.05 1.29
C HIS A 30 -8.05 -17.74 0.48
N PHE A 31 -8.23 -16.60 1.14
CA PHE A 31 -8.33 -15.31 0.44
C PHE A 31 -6.98 -14.90 -0.17
N PRO A 32 -6.97 -14.36 -1.40
CA PRO A 32 -5.78 -13.76 -1.98
C PRO A 32 -5.24 -12.61 -1.13
N VAL A 33 -3.93 -12.36 -1.25
CA VAL A 33 -3.22 -11.32 -0.52
C VAL A 33 -2.88 -10.14 -1.43
N CYS A 34 -3.36 -8.96 -1.08
CA CYS A 34 -2.98 -7.69 -1.69
C CYS A 34 -1.87 -7.05 -0.83
N MET A 35 -0.68 -6.86 -1.40
CA MET A 35 0.44 -6.24 -0.69
C MET A 35 0.43 -4.74 -0.91
N ALA A 36 0.25 -3.98 0.16
CA ALA A 36 0.34 -2.54 0.17
C ALA A 36 1.75 -2.16 0.64
N LYS A 37 2.55 -1.53 -0.22
CA LYS A 37 3.94 -1.11 0.05
C LYS A 37 4.30 0.11 -0.78
N THR A 38 5.44 0.73 -0.49
CA THR A 38 5.98 1.82 -1.33
C THR A 38 6.07 1.40 -2.81
N PRO A 39 5.61 2.20 -3.78
CA PRO A 39 5.74 1.89 -5.20
C PRO A 39 7.16 2.12 -5.73
N TYR A 40 8.01 2.84 -4.99
CA TYR A 40 9.32 3.31 -5.46
C TYR A 40 10.45 2.28 -5.38
N SER A 41 10.21 1.13 -4.75
CA SER A 41 11.23 0.09 -4.52
C SER A 41 10.62 -1.31 -4.53
N PHE A 42 11.40 -2.36 -4.77
CA PHE A 42 10.99 -3.74 -4.48
C PHE A 42 10.98 -4.05 -2.98
N SER A 43 11.76 -3.31 -2.18
CA SER A 43 11.78 -3.44 -0.72
C SER A 43 10.64 -2.66 -0.04
N SER A 44 10.55 -2.70 1.29
CA SER A 44 9.66 -1.79 2.04
C SER A 44 10.22 -0.38 2.21
N ASP A 45 11.47 -0.11 1.79
CA ASP A 45 12.12 1.19 1.87
C ASP A 45 12.18 1.87 0.49
N ALA A 46 11.62 3.09 0.40
CA ALA A 46 11.60 3.86 -0.84
C ALA A 46 12.99 4.30 -1.32
N LYS A 47 14.00 4.33 -0.43
CA LYS A 47 15.38 4.74 -0.76
C LYS A 47 16.19 3.64 -1.45
N LEU A 48 15.79 2.39 -1.30
CA LEU A 48 16.46 1.25 -1.94
C LEU A 48 16.00 1.12 -3.38
N ILE A 49 16.64 1.87 -4.27
CA ILE A 49 16.32 1.92 -5.70
C ILE A 49 17.00 0.80 -6.50
N GLY A 50 16.52 0.55 -7.72
CA GLY A 50 17.02 -0.52 -8.58
C GLY A 50 16.38 -1.88 -8.28
N ALA A 51 17.18 -2.94 -8.26
CA ALA A 51 16.74 -4.29 -7.95
C ALA A 51 17.38 -4.78 -6.64
N PRO A 52 16.95 -4.27 -5.46
CA PRO A 52 17.47 -4.76 -4.20
C PRO A 52 17.11 -6.24 -4.02
N GLU A 53 18.07 -7.00 -3.51
CA GLU A 53 17.94 -8.42 -3.18
C GLU A 53 18.27 -8.64 -1.70
N ASP A 54 17.82 -9.77 -1.16
CA ASP A 54 18.05 -10.21 0.22
C ASP A 54 17.56 -9.28 1.34
N HIS A 55 16.78 -8.24 1.00
CA HIS A 55 16.17 -7.36 1.99
C HIS A 55 15.05 -8.04 2.78
N VAL A 56 14.78 -7.46 3.95
CA VAL A 56 13.69 -7.88 4.82
C VAL A 56 12.45 -7.07 4.50
N LEU A 57 11.33 -7.76 4.23
CA LEU A 57 10.04 -7.11 4.06
C LEU A 57 9.33 -7.02 5.42
N LYS A 58 9.16 -5.81 5.94
CA LYS A 58 8.48 -5.59 7.21
C LYS A 58 6.96 -5.51 7.00
N LEU A 59 6.22 -6.46 7.55
CA LEU A 59 4.76 -6.47 7.58
C LEU A 59 4.28 -5.90 8.91
N ARG A 60 3.77 -4.67 8.87
CA ARG A 60 3.38 -3.91 10.06
C ARG A 60 1.97 -4.23 10.52
N ASP A 61 1.05 -4.35 9.57
CA ASP A 61 -0.38 -4.51 9.84
C ASP A 61 -1.05 -5.34 8.73
N VAL A 62 -2.21 -5.89 9.04
CA VAL A 62 -3.04 -6.66 8.10
C VAL A 62 -4.49 -6.21 8.21
N ARG A 63 -5.18 -6.09 7.07
CA ARG A 63 -6.60 -5.72 7.01
C ARG A 63 -7.39 -6.73 6.21
N LEU A 64 -8.56 -7.13 6.70
CA LEU A 64 -9.45 -8.05 6.01
C LEU A 64 -10.48 -7.26 5.21
N SER A 65 -10.47 -7.41 3.89
CA SER A 65 -11.50 -6.89 3.00
C SER A 65 -12.50 -7.99 2.68
N ALA A 66 -13.33 -8.36 3.66
CA ALA A 66 -14.21 -9.53 3.58
C ALA A 66 -15.17 -9.48 2.37
N GLY A 67 -15.77 -8.32 2.09
CA GLY A 67 -16.69 -8.15 0.96
C GLY A 67 -16.00 -8.23 -0.41
N ALA A 68 -14.73 -7.83 -0.50
CA ALA A 68 -13.96 -7.88 -1.74
C ALA A 68 -13.18 -9.20 -1.91
N GLY A 69 -13.15 -10.05 -0.89
CA GLY A 69 -12.53 -11.36 -0.96
C GLY A 69 -11.00 -11.36 -0.87
N PHE A 70 -10.36 -10.41 -0.19
CA PHE A 70 -8.89 -10.40 -0.05
C PHE A 70 -8.39 -9.87 1.30
N VAL A 71 -7.14 -10.20 1.64
CA VAL A 71 -6.41 -9.67 2.79
C VAL A 71 -5.36 -8.67 2.33
N VAL A 72 -5.31 -7.50 2.95
CA VAL A 72 -4.31 -6.46 2.66
C VAL A 72 -3.17 -6.57 3.65
N GLY A 73 -1.95 -6.84 3.18
CA GLY A 73 -0.73 -6.78 3.98
C GLY A 73 -0.07 -5.41 3.86
N ILE A 74 0.07 -4.68 4.96
CA ILE A 74 0.59 -3.31 4.99
C ILE A 74 2.08 -3.33 5.37
N CYS A 75 2.91 -2.93 4.42
CA CYS A 75 4.35 -2.80 4.57
C CYS A 75 4.74 -1.32 4.61
N GLY A 76 5.09 -0.83 5.81
CA GLY A 76 5.47 0.57 6.05
C GLY A 76 4.27 1.49 6.27
N ASP A 77 4.51 2.79 6.19
CA ASP A 77 3.47 3.82 6.27
C ASP A 77 2.86 4.04 4.89
N ILE A 78 1.55 3.80 4.78
CA ILE A 78 0.80 3.95 3.53
C ILE A 78 -0.18 5.09 3.70
N VAL A 79 -0.07 6.07 2.81
CA VAL A 79 -0.98 7.21 2.76
C VAL A 79 -2.31 6.72 2.20
N THR A 80 -3.32 6.66 3.06
CA THR A 80 -4.70 6.32 2.68
C THR A 80 -5.56 7.57 2.45
N MET A 81 -5.06 8.74 2.85
CA MET A 81 -5.70 10.03 2.68
C MET A 81 -4.63 11.06 2.30
N PRO A 82 -4.39 11.30 1.00
CA PRO A 82 -3.45 12.34 0.57
C PRO A 82 -4.00 13.73 0.92
N GLY A 83 -3.13 14.60 1.44
CA GLY A 83 -3.45 16.00 1.67
C GLY A 83 -3.24 16.86 0.42
N LEU A 84 -3.72 18.10 0.47
CA LEU A 84 -3.44 19.10 -0.57
C LEU A 84 -2.00 19.63 -0.45
N PRO A 85 -1.35 19.97 -1.58
CA PRO A 85 -0.06 20.64 -1.57
C PRO A 85 -0.20 22.10 -1.11
N ARG A 86 0.94 22.77 -0.87
CA ARG A 86 0.97 24.18 -0.43
C ARG A 86 0.23 25.13 -1.37
N GLN A 87 0.27 24.88 -2.67
CA GLN A 87 -0.51 25.58 -3.69
C GLN A 87 -1.41 24.55 -4.40
N PRO A 88 -2.67 24.43 -3.99
CA PRO A 88 -3.63 23.51 -4.61
C PRO A 88 -3.92 23.92 -6.05
N ALA A 89 -4.06 22.95 -6.96
CA ALA A 89 -4.46 23.22 -8.35
C ALA A 89 -5.82 23.94 -8.44
N ALA A 90 -6.67 23.77 -7.42
CA ALA A 90 -7.96 24.44 -7.28
C ALA A 90 -7.88 25.98 -7.33
N GLU A 91 -6.74 26.60 -6.94
CA GLU A 91 -6.56 28.05 -7.03
C GLU A 91 -6.51 28.56 -8.49
N ASN A 92 -6.11 27.70 -9.43
CA ASN A 92 -5.99 28.04 -10.85
C ASN A 92 -7.17 27.56 -11.70
N MET A 93 -8.06 26.74 -11.14
CA MET A 93 -9.21 26.17 -11.85
C MET A 93 -10.33 27.21 -11.99
N HIS A 94 -10.69 27.57 -13.21
CA HIS A 94 -11.76 28.54 -13.47
C HIS A 94 -12.44 28.31 -14.84
N LEU A 95 -13.55 29.01 -15.06
CA LEU A 95 -14.25 29.06 -16.35
C LEU A 95 -13.87 30.36 -17.08
N ASN A 96 -13.43 30.24 -18.33
CA ASN A 96 -13.16 31.39 -19.17
C ASN A 96 -14.46 32.02 -19.71
N THR A 97 -14.34 33.10 -20.47
CA THR A 97 -15.47 33.85 -21.03
C THR A 97 -16.30 33.07 -22.04
N LEU A 98 -15.76 31.98 -22.58
CA LEU A 98 -16.45 31.04 -23.48
C LEU A 98 -17.11 29.87 -22.71
N GLY A 99 -17.04 29.89 -21.37
CA GLY A 99 -17.53 28.81 -20.52
C GLY A 99 -16.68 27.54 -20.56
N GLN A 100 -15.42 27.63 -21.00
CA GLN A 100 -14.50 26.50 -21.04
C GLN A 100 -13.68 26.43 -19.74
N ILE A 101 -13.33 25.23 -19.30
CA ILE A 101 -12.56 25.01 -18.07
C ILE A 101 -11.06 25.17 -18.37
N GLU A 102 -10.39 26.01 -17.59
CA GLU A 102 -8.93 26.18 -17.59
C GLU A 102 -8.34 25.76 -16.23
N GLY A 103 -7.12 25.22 -16.23
CA GLY A 103 -6.41 24.82 -14.99
C GLY A 103 -6.72 23.42 -14.44
N LEU A 104 -7.47 22.59 -15.17
CA LEU A 104 -7.82 21.20 -14.76
C LEU A 104 -6.75 20.16 -15.13
N SER A 105 -5.92 20.44 -16.15
CA SER A 105 -4.94 19.51 -16.73
C SER A 105 -3.60 20.19 -16.98
#